data_AF-A0A8H6CGI2-F1
#
_entry.id   AF-A0A8H6CGI2-F1
#
_cell.length_a   1.000
_cell.length_b   1.000
_cell.length_c   1.000
_cell.angle_alpha   90.00
_cell.angle_beta   90.00
_cell.angle_gamma   90.00
#
_symmetry.space_group_name_H-M   'P 1'
#
loop_
_entity.id
_entity.type
_entity.pdbx_description
1 polymer ?
#
loop_
_entity_poly.entity_id
_entity_poly.type
_entity_poly.pdbx_seq_one_letter_code
_entity_poly.pdbx_strand_id
1 'polypeptide(L)'
;MASPIYDSRKELLSEALHKAENAVFFDDRGNYADAIRAYGNSCALLGQVMRTTLTSVDRATVETIRTSYIKRIYELQGSLGPMSPRF
;
A
#
# COMPACT_ATOMS: atom_id res chain seq x y z
N MET A 1 -30.00 4.80 -4.19
CA MET A 1 -29.40 3.82 -3.25
C MET A 1 -28.01 3.49 -3.78
N ALA A 2 -26.94 3.76 -3.02
CA ALA A 2 -25.61 3.30 -3.41
C ALA A 2 -25.57 1.77 -3.30
N SER A 3 -24.93 1.09 -4.25
CA SER A 3 -24.78 -0.37 -4.21
C SER A 3 -23.80 -0.75 -3.09
N PRO A 4 -24.01 -1.87 -2.35
CA PRO A 4 -23.12 -2.30 -1.26
C PRO A 4 -21.63 -2.37 -1.64
N ILE A 5 -21.34 -2.71 -2.90
CA ILE A 5 -19.98 -2.75 -3.46
C ILE A 5 -19.33 -1.35 -3.49
N TYR A 6 -20.11 -0.29 -3.70
CA TYR A 6 -19.61 1.09 -3.73
C TYR A 6 -19.11 1.55 -2.36
N ASP A 7 -19.85 1.21 -1.31
CA ASP A 7 -19.50 1.55 0.08
C ASP A 7 -18.26 0.78 0.52
N SER A 8 -18.22 -0.55 0.30
CA SER A 8 -17.02 -1.34 0.60
C SER A 8 -15.78 -0.88 -0.17
N ARG A 9 -15.93 -0.46 -1.44
CA ARG A 9 -14.80 0.06 -2.23
C ARG A 9 -14.27 1.37 -1.66
N LYS A 10 -15.16 2.28 -1.26
CA LYS A 10 -14.79 3.57 -0.70
C LYS A 10 -14.05 3.39 0.63
N GLU A 11 -14.52 2.47 1.47
CA GLU A 11 -13.87 2.10 2.73
C GLU A 11 -12.48 1.51 2.50
N LEU A 12 -12.36 0.54 1.58
CA LEU A 12 -11.08 -0.07 1.22
C LEU A 12 -10.07 0.96 0.71
N LEU A 13 -10.52 1.91 -0.13
CA LEU A 13 -9.66 2.95 -0.68
C LEU A 13 -9.23 3.94 0.42
N SER A 14 -10.16 4.37 1.27
CA SER A 14 -9.86 5.26 2.40
C SER A 14 -8.83 4.64 3.34
N GLU A 15 -9.00 3.36 3.68
CA GLU A 15 -8.05 2.65 4.54
C GLU A 15 -6.69 2.48 3.85
N ALA A 16 -6.65 2.16 2.55
CA ALA A 16 -5.41 2.04 1.79
C ALA A 16 -4.60 3.34 1.80
N LEU A 17 -5.28 4.48 1.63
CA LEU A 17 -4.67 5.80 1.67
C LEU A 17 -4.15 6.12 3.07
N HIS A 18 -4.93 5.85 4.11
CA HIS A 18 -4.48 6.07 5.49
C HIS A 18 -3.24 5.21 5.84
N LYS A 19 -3.16 3.96 5.36
CA LYS A 19 -1.94 3.15 5.49
C LYS A 19 -0.75 3.74 4.74
N ALA A 20 -0.97 4.30 3.54
CA ALA A 20 0.09 4.94 2.76
C ALA A 20 0.62 6.22 3.42
N GLU A 21 -0.25 7.05 3.99
CA GLU A 21 0.14 8.24 4.75
C GLU A 21 1.03 7.88 5.94
N ASN A 22 0.64 6.85 6.70
CA ASN A 22 1.46 6.32 7.79
C ASN A 22 2.80 5.77 7.29
N ALA A 23 2.81 5.09 6.13
CA ALA A 23 4.03 4.56 5.56
C ALA A 23 5.04 5.68 5.22
N VAL A 24 4.57 6.75 4.57
CA VAL A 24 5.39 7.95 4.29
C VAL A 24 5.90 8.57 5.58
N PHE A 25 5.02 8.72 6.60
CA PHE A 25 5.41 9.25 7.91
C PHE A 25 6.54 8.46 8.58
N PHE A 26 6.54 7.13 8.47
CA PHE A 26 7.60 6.29 9.03
C PHE A 26 8.87 6.31 8.17
N ASP A 27 8.72 6.30 6.85
CA ASP A 27 9.81 6.35 5.88
C ASP A 27 10.64 7.62 6.05
N ASP A 28 9.98 8.78 6.13
CA ASP A 28 10.61 10.09 6.36
C ASP A 28 11.39 10.17 7.68
N ARG A 29 11.07 9.31 8.65
CA ARG A 29 11.75 9.21 9.95
C ARG A 29 12.84 8.14 10.00
N GLY A 30 13.09 7.44 8.90
CA GLY A 30 14.02 6.31 8.88
C GLY A 30 13.51 5.06 9.59
N ASN A 31 12.24 5.02 9.99
CA ASN A 31 11.64 3.84 10.61
C ASN A 31 11.19 2.86 9.52
N TYR A 32 12.17 2.23 8.86
CA TYR A 32 11.93 1.42 7.66
C TYR A 32 11.11 0.16 7.93
N ALA A 33 11.23 -0.45 9.10
CA ALA A 33 10.44 -1.64 9.45
C ALA A 33 8.94 -1.33 9.48
N ASP A 34 8.55 -0.23 10.14
CA ASP A 34 7.15 0.21 10.18
C ASP A 34 6.67 0.74 8.83
N ALA A 35 7.53 1.44 8.08
CA ALA A 35 7.22 1.90 6.73
C ALA A 35 6.92 0.73 5.78
N ILE A 36 7.78 -0.31 5.77
CA ILE A 36 7.57 -1.53 4.96
C ILE A 36 6.24 -2.19 5.31
N ARG A 37 5.92 -2.33 6.59
CA ARG A 37 4.66 -2.92 7.05
C ARG A 37 3.46 -2.10 6.60
N ALA A 38 3.53 -0.78 6.73
CA ALA A 38 2.44 0.13 6.33
C ALA A 38 2.23 0.15 4.81
N TYR A 39 3.30 0.25 4.00
CA TYR A 39 3.22 0.12 2.55
C TYR A 39 2.66 -1.24 2.13
N GLY A 40 3.06 -2.33 2.77
CA GLY A 40 2.55 -3.68 2.50
C GLY A 40 1.04 -3.79 2.72
N ASN A 41 0.54 -3.25 3.83
CA ASN A 41 -0.90 -3.20 4.12
C ASN A 41 -1.67 -2.36 3.10
N SER A 42 -1.13 -1.20 2.69
CA SER A 42 -1.73 -0.38 1.63
C SER A 42 -1.80 -1.15 0.31
N CYS A 43 -0.71 -1.79 -0.11
CA CYS A 43 -0.65 -2.60 -1.33
C CYS A 43 -1.65 -3.76 -1.34
N ALA A 44 -1.89 -4.40 -0.18
CA ALA A 44 -2.88 -5.45 -0.04
C ALA A 44 -4.30 -4.90 -0.27
N LEU A 45 -4.63 -3.76 0.33
CA LEU A 45 -5.93 -3.08 0.18
C LEU A 45 -6.16 -2.58 -1.25
N LEU A 46 -5.17 -1.95 -1.87
CA LEU A 46 -5.23 -1.54 -3.29
C LEU A 46 -5.47 -2.74 -4.21
N GLY A 47 -4.84 -3.88 -3.92
CA GLY A 47 -5.11 -5.14 -4.61
C GLY A 47 -6.56 -5.61 -4.46
N GLN A 48 -7.22 -5.34 -3.33
CA GLN A 48 -8.66 -5.62 -3.15
C GLN A 48 -9.53 -4.64 -3.94
N VAL A 49 -9.20 -3.34 -3.93
CA VAL A 49 -9.89 -2.32 -4.72
C VAL A 49 -9.87 -2.69 -6.20
N MET A 50 -8.75 -3.19 -6.71
CA MET A 50 -8.62 -3.65 -8.10
C MET A 50 -9.46 -4.90 -8.44
N ARG A 51 -9.95 -5.65 -7.44
CA ARG A 51 -10.91 -6.75 -7.68
C ARG A 51 -12.35 -6.25 -7.77
N THR A 52 -12.62 -5.00 -7.40
CA THR A 52 -13.92 -4.37 -7.58
C THR A 52 -14.07 -3.83 -9.01
N THR A 53 -15.30 -3.44 -9.37
CA THR A 53 -15.56 -2.78 -10.65
C THR A 53 -14.92 -1.39 -10.66
N LEU A 54 -13.95 -1.19 -11.55
CA LEU A 54 -13.25 0.06 -11.80
C LEU A 54 -13.28 0.36 -13.29
N THR A 55 -13.17 1.64 -13.64
CA THR A 55 -12.84 2.01 -15.02
C THR A 55 -11.40 1.58 -15.34
N SER A 56 -11.05 1.48 -16.63
CA SER A 56 -9.68 1.17 -17.05
C SER A 56 -8.66 2.20 -16.52
N VAL A 57 -9.06 3.47 -16.50
CA VAL A 57 -8.26 4.59 -16.00
C VAL A 57 -8.03 4.50 -14.49
N ASP A 58 -9.09 4.23 -13.71
CA ASP A 58 -8.97 4.07 -12.26
C ASP A 58 -8.09 2.86 -11.91
N ARG A 59 -8.26 1.74 -12.63
CA ARG A 59 -7.45 0.55 -12.46
C ARG A 59 -5.96 0.82 -12.73
N ALA A 60 -5.65 1.54 -13.81
CA ALA A 60 -4.27 1.91 -14.14
C ALA A 60 -3.64 2.84 -13.08
N THR A 61 -4.43 3.79 -12.58
CA THR A 61 -4.02 4.69 -11.49
C THR A 61 -3.69 3.90 -10.21
N VAL A 62 -4.61 3.03 -9.78
CA VAL A 62 -4.41 2.20 -8.57
C VAL A 62 -3.20 1.28 -8.72
N GLU A 63 -2.99 0.66 -9.88
CA GLU A 63 -1.82 -0.20 -10.12
C GLU A 63 -0.51 0.59 -10.13
N THR A 64 -0.50 1.80 -10.67
CA THR A 64 0.68 2.67 -10.66
C THR A 64 1.09 3.05 -9.24
N ILE A 65 0.12 3.41 -8.40
CA ILE A 65 0.35 3.71 -6.98
C ILE A 65 0.88 2.47 -6.25
N ARG A 66 0.20 1.33 -6.41
CA ARG A 66 0.60 0.05 -5.81
C ARG A 66 2.01 -0.37 -6.21
N THR A 67 2.36 -0.25 -7.49
CA THR A 67 3.70 -0.59 -8.01
C THR A 67 4.77 0.32 -7.42
N SER A 68 4.47 1.61 -7.26
CA SER A 68 5.39 2.57 -6.64
C SER A 68 5.67 2.23 -5.18
N TYR A 69 4.66 1.83 -4.42
CA TYR A 69 4.84 1.39 -3.02
C TYR A 69 5.57 0.06 -2.92
N ILE A 70 5.31 -0.90 -3.80
CA ILE A 70 6.06 -2.16 -3.86
C ILE A 70 7.55 -1.90 -4.14
N LYS A 71 7.86 -1.02 -5.09
CA LYS A 71 9.24 -0.62 -5.37
C LYS A 71 9.90 -0.03 -4.13
N ARG A 72 9.21 0.88 -3.42
CA ARG A 72 9.74 1.49 -2.19
C ARG A 72 10.00 0.46 -1.10
N ILE A 73 9.12 -0.53 -0.92
CA ILE A 73 9.35 -1.64 0.02
C ILE A 73 10.68 -2.35 -0.27
N TYR A 74 10.95 -2.70 -1.53
CA TYR A 74 12.20 -3.37 -1.89
C TYR A 74 13.43 -2.49 -1.64
N GLU A 75 13.35 -1.19 -1.93
CA GLU A 75 14.42 -0.24 -1.61
C GLU A 75 14.69 -0.18 -0.10
N LEU A 76 13.64 -0.07 0.72
CA LEU A 76 13.74 -0.02 2.18
C LEU A 76 14.28 -1.33 2.78
N GLN A 77 13.88 -2.48 2.23
CA GLN A 77 14.42 -3.79 2.62
C GLN A 77 15.92 -3.87 2.34
N GLY A 78 16.39 -3.31 1.22
CA GLY A 78 17.82 -3.19 0.92
C GLY A 78 18.57 -2.33 1.95
N SER A 79 17.96 -1.24 2.41
CA SER A 79 18.54 -0.34 3.43
C SER A 79 18.67 -0.95 4.82
N LEU A 80 17.83 -1.93 5.16
CA LEU A 80 17.94 -2.67 6.43
C LEU A 80 19.14 -3.65 6.47
N GLY A 81 19.84 -3.82 5.35
CA GLY A 81 20.93 -4.78 5.20
C GLY A 81 20.44 -6.24 5.19
N PRO A 82 21.33 -7.21 4.93
CA PRO A 82 20.98 -8.61 5.12
C PRO A 82 20.59 -8.80 6.59
N MET A 83 19.35 -9.25 6.82
CA MET A 83 18.85 -9.59 8.14
C MET A 83 19.78 -10.68 8.69
N SER A 84 20.76 -10.31 9.52
CA SER A 84 21.70 -11.26 10.10
C SER A 84 20.91 -12.37 10.77
N PRO A 85 21.15 -13.66 10.45
CA PRO A 85 20.47 -14.74 11.14
C PRO A 85 20.77 -14.59 12.62
N ARG A 86 19.75 -14.41 13.45
CA ARG A 86 19.88 -14.57 14.89
C ARG A 86 20.03 -16.07 15.10
N PHE A 87 21.27 -16.53 15.23
CA PHE A 87 21.60 -17.85 15.75
C PHE A 87 21.25 -17.94 17.23
#